data_AF-A0AAE7E9N5-F1
#
_entry.id   AF-A0AAE7E9N5-F1
#
_cell.length_a   1.000
_cell.length_b   1.000
_cell.length_c   1.000
_cell.angle_alpha   90.00
_cell.angle_beta   90.00
_cell.angle_gamma   90.00
#
_symmetry.space_group_name_H-M   'P 1'
#
loop_
_entity.id
_entity.type
_entity.pdbx_description
1 polymer ?
#
loop_
_entity_poly.entity_id
_entity_poly.type
_entity_poly.pdbx_seq_one_letter_code
_entity_poly.pdbx_strand_id
1 'polypeptide(L)'
;MKLNAAKNKIIVLLAICLSAVFLFVGCDSRKCRTKENDNANKIIFQRIRNFEHLGGAWTCCVDARRDCSMIYGANDSDMKILLEDLSKAIHLPNINLELYVYEDTNPKDKNLKPKAGPIMVIKIDKTKGEQDAKGCNLY
;
A
#
# COMPACT_ATOMS: atom_id res chain seq x y z
N MET A 1 37.99 24.13 27.50
CA MET A 1 36.67 23.78 28.09
C MET A 1 35.45 23.99 27.16
N LYS A 2 35.51 24.86 26.12
CA LYS A 2 34.37 25.13 25.21
C LYS A 2 34.06 24.03 24.16
N LEU A 3 35.02 23.17 23.84
CA LEU A 3 34.88 22.15 22.78
C LEU A 3 33.95 20.98 23.17
N ASN A 4 33.90 20.62 24.46
CA ASN A 4 33.08 19.51 24.96
C ASN A 4 31.60 19.90 25.07
N ALA A 5 31.30 21.17 25.38
CA ALA A 5 29.93 21.66 25.47
C ALA A 5 29.25 21.73 24.09
N ALA A 6 29.99 22.10 23.04
CA ALA A 6 29.47 22.14 21.67
C ALA A 6 29.20 20.73 21.11
N LYS A 7 30.09 19.76 21.39
CA LYS A 7 29.90 18.35 21.01
C LYS A 7 28.66 17.73 21.70
N ASN A 8 28.47 17.98 22.99
CA ASN A 8 27.27 17.51 23.71
C ASN A 8 25.97 18.10 23.14
N LYS A 9 25.96 19.38 22.76
CA LYS A 9 24.78 20.02 22.15
C LYS A 9 24.43 19.42 20.79
N ILE A 10 25.42 19.10 19.96
CA ILE A 10 25.20 18.46 18.64
C ILE A 10 24.66 17.04 18.80
N ILE A 11 25.19 16.26 19.75
CA ILE A 11 24.72 14.89 20.03
C ILE A 11 23.27 14.90 20.52
N VAL A 12 22.92 15.84 21.40
CA VAL A 12 21.53 15.99 21.88
C VAL A 12 20.59 16.40 20.73
N LEU A 13 21.02 17.30 19.85
CA LEU A 13 20.22 17.70 18.68
C LEU A 13 19.99 16.53 17.71
N LEU A 14 21.03 15.73 17.44
CA LEU A 14 20.93 14.53 16.59
C LEU A 14 19.99 13.49 17.20
N ALA A 15 20.05 13.27 18.52
CA ALA A 15 19.18 12.35 19.22
C ALA A 15 17.71 12.77 19.16
N ILE A 16 17.43 14.08 19.28
CA ILE A 16 16.07 14.65 19.15
C ILE A 16 15.56 14.54 17.70
N CYS A 17 16.41 14.80 16.70
CA CYS A 17 16.02 14.63 15.30
C CYS A 17 15.75 13.16 14.95
N LEU A 18 16.56 12.22 15.46
CA LEU A 18 16.34 10.79 15.26
C LEU A 18 15.06 10.29 15.95
N SER A 19 14.75 10.74 17.17
CA SER A 19 13.52 10.36 17.85
C SER A 19 12.26 10.97 17.22
N ALA A 20 12.34 12.20 16.71
CA ALA A 20 11.26 12.82 15.95
C ALA A 20 10.95 12.06 14.66
N VAL A 21 11.95 11.54 13.95
CA VAL A 21 11.75 10.71 12.74
C VAL A 21 10.99 9.42 13.06
N PHE A 22 11.10 8.84 14.26
CA PHE A 22 10.33 7.65 14.63
C PHE A 22 8.86 7.94 14.95
N LEU A 23 8.52 9.16 15.39
CA LEU A 23 7.13 9.51 15.77
C LEU A 23 6.21 9.78 14.56
N PHE A 24 6.76 10.13 13.39
CA PHE A 24 5.96 10.49 12.21
C PHE A 24 5.66 9.32 11.24
N VAL A 25 6.18 8.11 11.46
CA VAL A 25 6.18 7.05 10.42
C VAL A 25 5.12 5.95 10.65
N GLY A 26 4.33 6.01 11.73
CA GLY A 26 3.68 4.78 12.26
C GLY A 26 2.18 4.56 12.09
N CYS A 27 1.34 5.60 11.96
CA CYS A 27 -0.09 5.45 12.29
C CYS A 27 -1.04 5.20 11.10
N ASP A 28 -0.67 5.56 9.87
CA ASP A 28 -1.61 5.48 8.73
C ASP A 28 -1.50 4.16 7.96
N SER A 29 -0.29 3.64 7.76
CA SER A 29 -0.06 2.42 6.96
C SER A 29 -0.65 1.15 7.59
N ARG A 30 -0.77 1.10 8.93
CA ARG A 30 -1.34 -0.08 9.63
C ARG A 30 -2.85 -0.25 9.42
N LYS A 31 -3.57 0.84 9.13
CA LYS A 31 -5.03 0.76 8.94
C LYS A 31 -5.41 0.10 7.62
N CYS A 32 -4.56 0.20 6.60
CA CYS A 32 -4.78 -0.44 5.31
C CYS A 32 -4.22 -1.88 5.24
N ARG A 33 -3.10 -2.16 5.92
CA ARG A 33 -2.51 -3.52 6.01
C ARG A 33 -3.11 -4.35 7.13
N THR A 34 -4.39 -4.68 7.00
CA THR A 34 -5.03 -5.67 7.86
C THR A 34 -4.59 -7.08 7.45
N LYS A 35 -4.70 -8.06 8.36
CA LYS A 35 -4.40 -9.46 8.04
C LYS A 35 -5.30 -9.97 6.91
N GLU A 36 -6.55 -9.52 6.90
CA GLU A 36 -7.56 -9.85 5.90
C GLU A 36 -7.19 -9.29 4.53
N ASN A 37 -6.78 -8.02 4.45
CA ASN A 37 -6.31 -7.40 3.22
C ASN A 37 -5.02 -8.05 2.70
N ASP A 38 -4.04 -8.28 3.58
CA ASP A 38 -2.79 -8.96 3.21
C ASP A 38 -3.07 -10.38 2.68
N ASN A 39 -4.00 -11.12 3.28
CA ASN A 39 -4.41 -12.45 2.81
C ASN A 39 -5.09 -12.38 1.44
N ALA A 40 -5.99 -11.42 1.24
CA ALA A 40 -6.69 -11.24 -0.02
C ALA A 40 -5.71 -10.82 -1.14
N ASN A 41 -4.79 -9.89 -0.86
CA ASN A 41 -3.72 -9.51 -1.78
C ASN A 41 -2.83 -10.69 -2.13
N LYS A 42 -2.49 -11.54 -1.16
CA LYS A 42 -1.74 -12.76 -1.45
C LYS A 42 -2.48 -13.65 -2.44
N ILE A 43 -3.79 -13.84 -2.28
CA ILE A 43 -4.58 -14.63 -3.24
C ILE A 43 -4.59 -13.97 -4.63
N ILE A 44 -4.88 -12.66 -4.70
CA ILE A 44 -5.06 -11.91 -5.94
C ILE A 44 -3.76 -11.80 -6.75
N PHE A 45 -2.64 -11.50 -6.09
CA PHE A 45 -1.41 -11.13 -6.79
C PHE A 45 -0.35 -12.23 -6.82
N GLN A 46 -0.52 -13.36 -6.10
CA GLN A 46 0.53 -14.38 -6.00
C GLN A 46 0.99 -14.94 -7.35
N ARG A 47 0.06 -15.13 -8.31
CA ARG A 47 0.40 -15.64 -9.64
C ARG A 47 1.10 -14.58 -10.49
N ILE A 48 0.58 -13.35 -10.49
CA ILE A 48 1.01 -12.29 -11.42
C ILE A 48 2.23 -11.49 -10.92
N ARG A 49 2.56 -11.49 -9.63
CA ARG A 49 3.68 -10.69 -9.09
C ARG A 49 5.06 -11.01 -9.68
N ASN A 50 5.21 -12.20 -10.27
CA ASN A 50 6.48 -12.68 -10.81
C ASN A 50 6.55 -12.53 -12.34
N PHE A 51 5.51 -12.00 -12.98
CA PHE A 51 5.54 -11.80 -14.43
C PHE A 51 6.42 -10.62 -14.76
N GLU A 52 7.48 -10.86 -15.54
CA GLU A 52 8.50 -9.85 -15.81
C GLU A 52 7.95 -8.64 -16.57
N HIS A 53 6.93 -8.80 -17.40
CA HIS A 53 6.35 -7.69 -18.17
C HIS A 53 5.51 -6.75 -17.29
N LEU A 54 5.03 -7.23 -16.14
CA LEU A 54 4.19 -6.45 -15.25
C LEU A 54 5.01 -5.50 -14.40
N GLY A 55 4.41 -4.35 -14.16
CA GLY A 55 4.79 -3.41 -13.13
C GLY A 55 3.73 -3.34 -12.03
N GLY A 56 4.01 -2.58 -10.99
CA GLY A 56 3.00 -2.31 -10.00
C GLY A 56 3.47 -1.46 -8.85
N ALA A 57 2.50 -0.98 -8.09
CA ALA A 57 2.74 -0.27 -6.85
C ALA A 57 1.64 -0.63 -5.85
N TRP A 58 1.97 -0.47 -4.58
CA TRP A 58 1.02 -0.60 -3.49
C TRP A 58 1.04 0.68 -2.67
N THR A 59 -0.14 1.13 -2.25
CA THR A 59 -0.29 2.25 -1.34
C THR A 59 -1.49 2.05 -0.42
N CYS A 60 -1.51 2.79 0.69
CA CYS A 60 -2.68 2.92 1.54
C CYS A 60 -3.47 4.15 1.06
N CYS A 61 -4.69 3.95 0.54
CA CYS A 61 -5.56 5.07 0.21
C CYS A 61 -6.12 5.66 1.51
N VAL A 62 -5.38 6.64 2.06
CA VAL A 62 -5.57 7.22 3.40
C VAL A 62 -7.00 7.67 3.66
N ASP A 63 -7.64 8.30 2.67
CA ASP A 63 -9.01 8.84 2.80
C ASP A 63 -10.07 7.77 3.03
N ALA A 64 -9.83 6.54 2.58
CA ALA A 64 -10.81 5.45 2.63
C ALA A 64 -10.30 4.21 3.39
N ARG A 65 -9.13 4.31 4.02
CA ARG A 65 -8.42 3.21 4.70
C ARG A 65 -8.41 1.92 3.87
N ARG A 66 -8.25 2.04 2.55
CA ARG A 66 -8.23 0.90 1.62
C ARG A 66 -6.81 0.52 1.28
N ASP A 67 -6.61 -0.77 1.16
CA ASP A 67 -5.44 -1.31 0.51
C ASP A 67 -5.56 -1.07 -1.01
N CYS A 68 -4.66 -0.24 -1.55
CA CYS A 68 -4.70 0.19 -2.95
C CYS A 68 -3.54 -0.42 -3.72
N SER A 69 -3.87 -1.38 -4.58
CA SER A 69 -2.91 -2.07 -5.43
C SER A 69 -3.04 -1.60 -6.87
N MET A 70 -1.91 -1.45 -7.56
CA MET A 70 -1.83 -1.01 -8.94
C MET A 70 -1.04 -2.02 -9.75
N ILE A 71 -1.57 -2.47 -10.88
CA ILE A 71 -0.89 -3.34 -11.86
C ILE A 71 -0.69 -2.55 -13.14
N TYR A 72 0.52 -2.57 -13.67
CA TYR A 72 0.88 -1.89 -14.92
C TYR A 72 1.32 -2.90 -15.97
N GLY A 73 1.03 -2.65 -17.25
CA GLY A 73 1.45 -3.54 -18.34
C GLY A 73 0.54 -4.75 -18.55
N ALA A 74 -0.68 -4.74 -18.00
CA ALA A 74 -1.55 -5.92 -18.01
C ALA A 74 -2.16 -6.16 -19.40
N ASN A 75 -2.12 -7.42 -19.86
CA ASN A 75 -2.81 -7.87 -21.07
C ASN A 75 -4.02 -8.77 -20.73
N ASP A 76 -4.77 -9.19 -21.76
CA ASP A 76 -5.97 -10.02 -21.61
C ASP A 76 -5.75 -11.33 -20.81
N SER A 77 -4.58 -11.97 -20.98
CA SER A 77 -4.24 -13.18 -20.23
C SER A 77 -4.03 -12.89 -18.75
N ASP A 78 -3.36 -11.78 -18.42
CA ASP A 78 -3.18 -11.35 -17.03
C ASP A 78 -4.51 -10.97 -16.39
N MET A 79 -5.38 -10.28 -17.15
CA MET A 79 -6.73 -9.93 -16.72
C MET A 79 -7.55 -11.16 -16.36
N LYS A 80 -7.48 -12.22 -17.18
CA LYS A 80 -8.16 -13.48 -16.87
C LYS A 80 -7.67 -14.09 -15.56
N ILE A 81 -6.36 -14.18 -15.36
CA ILE A 81 -5.74 -14.69 -14.14
C ILE A 81 -6.17 -13.86 -12.92
N LEU A 82 -6.17 -12.54 -13.07
CA LEU A 82 -6.55 -11.60 -12.04
C LEU A 82 -8.01 -11.78 -11.62
N LEU A 83 -8.92 -11.87 -12.58
CA LEU A 83 -10.35 -12.06 -12.31
C LEU A 83 -10.64 -13.42 -11.64
N GLU A 84 -9.95 -14.48 -12.05
CA GLU A 84 -10.04 -15.80 -11.40
C GLU A 84 -9.54 -15.79 -9.95
N ASP A 85 -8.49 -15.04 -9.64
CA ASP A 85 -8.00 -14.97 -8.26
C ASP A 85 -8.82 -14.02 -7.41
N LEU A 86 -9.33 -12.94 -8.01
CA LEU A 86 -10.30 -12.06 -7.39
C LEU A 86 -11.57 -12.82 -7.01
N SER A 87 -12.09 -13.70 -7.88
CA SER A 87 -13.28 -14.51 -7.59
C SER A 87 -13.07 -15.45 -6.39
N LYS A 88 -11.83 -15.82 -6.07
CA LYS A 88 -11.50 -16.58 -4.85
C LYS A 88 -11.43 -15.65 -3.64
N ALA A 89 -10.76 -14.51 -3.79
CA ALA A 89 -10.52 -13.55 -2.71
C ALA A 89 -11.81 -12.88 -2.22
N ILE A 90 -12.79 -12.65 -3.09
CA ILE A 90 -14.07 -12.00 -2.72
C ILE A 90 -14.86 -12.76 -1.67
N HIS A 91 -14.57 -14.04 -1.43
CA HIS A 91 -15.21 -14.84 -0.38
C HIS A 91 -14.65 -14.55 1.01
N LEU A 92 -13.48 -13.91 1.13
CA LEU A 92 -12.92 -13.52 2.42
C LEU A 92 -13.80 -12.45 3.10
N PRO A 93 -14.02 -12.56 4.42
CA PRO A 93 -14.73 -11.54 5.17
C PRO A 93 -13.83 -10.33 5.45
N ASN A 94 -14.45 -9.15 5.66
CA ASN A 94 -13.79 -7.96 6.20
C ASN A 94 -12.58 -7.45 5.40
N ILE A 95 -12.64 -7.55 4.07
CA ILE A 95 -11.64 -7.00 3.15
C ILE A 95 -12.05 -5.61 2.67
N ASN A 96 -11.08 -4.71 2.51
CA ASN A 96 -11.25 -3.35 1.98
C ASN A 96 -10.11 -3.04 1.00
N LEU A 97 -10.36 -3.32 -0.27
CA LEU A 97 -9.37 -3.29 -1.34
C LEU A 97 -9.81 -2.39 -2.48
N GLU A 98 -8.83 -1.80 -3.15
CA GLU A 98 -9.03 -1.12 -4.42
C GLU A 98 -7.90 -1.48 -5.37
N LEU A 99 -8.26 -1.99 -6.54
CA LEU A 99 -7.32 -2.43 -7.55
C LEU A 99 -7.45 -1.56 -8.79
N TYR A 100 -6.32 -1.02 -9.23
CA TYR A 100 -6.20 -0.28 -10.48
C TYR A 100 -5.39 -1.10 -11.48
N VAL A 101 -5.94 -1.33 -12.66
CA VAL A 101 -5.24 -2.04 -13.72
C VAL A 101 -5.00 -1.09 -14.89
N TYR A 102 -3.76 -1.06 -15.37
CA TYR A 102 -3.32 -0.25 -16.49
C TYR A 102 -2.76 -1.19 -17.57
N GLU A 103 -3.13 -0.92 -18.81
CA GLU A 103 -2.57 -1.61 -19.98
C GLU A 103 -1.11 -1.22 -20.21
N ASP A 104 -0.78 0.06 -19.99
CA ASP A 104 0.58 0.57 -20.15
C ASP A 104 1.46 0.27 -18.94
N THR A 105 2.77 0.17 -19.18
CA THR A 105 3.81 0.19 -18.15
C THR A 105 4.84 1.26 -18.48
N ASN A 106 5.50 1.82 -17.47
CA ASN A 106 6.55 2.80 -17.72
C ASN A 106 7.84 2.08 -18.16
N PRO A 107 8.38 2.40 -19.37
CA PRO A 107 9.54 1.70 -19.92
C PRO A 107 10.83 1.97 -19.15
N LYS A 108 10.88 3.02 -18.32
CA LYS A 108 12.04 3.39 -17.50
C LYS A 108 11.96 2.85 -16.08
N ASP A 109 10.76 2.75 -15.52
CA ASP A 109 10.54 2.26 -14.16
C ASP A 109 9.13 1.67 -14.01
N LYS A 110 9.07 0.34 -13.90
CA LYS A 110 7.81 -0.43 -13.80
C LYS A 110 7.06 -0.21 -12.48
N ASN A 111 7.58 0.57 -11.54
CA ASN A 111 6.85 0.91 -10.31
C ASN A 111 6.19 2.30 -10.38
N LEU A 112 6.49 3.08 -11.42
CA LEU A 112 5.87 4.39 -11.62
C LEU A 112 4.54 4.25 -12.36
N LYS A 113 3.53 4.92 -11.80
CA LYS A 113 2.19 5.00 -12.39
C LYS A 113 2.27 5.51 -13.85
N PRO A 114 1.63 4.81 -14.81
CA PRO A 114 1.51 5.27 -16.18
C PRO A 114 0.79 6.63 -16.28
N LYS A 115 1.07 7.36 -17.37
CA LYS A 115 0.38 8.64 -17.65
C LYS A 115 -1.08 8.41 -18.07
N ALA A 116 -1.32 7.32 -18.81
CA ALA A 116 -2.67 6.90 -19.17
C ALA A 116 -3.47 6.50 -17.92
N GLY A 117 -4.78 6.66 -17.99
CA GLY A 117 -5.69 6.22 -16.94
C GLY A 117 -5.74 4.69 -16.82
N PRO A 118 -6.27 4.17 -15.70
CA PRO A 118 -6.50 2.74 -15.56
C PRO A 118 -7.56 2.28 -16.57
N ILE A 119 -7.38 1.10 -17.16
CA ILE A 119 -8.38 0.41 -17.98
C ILE A 119 -9.45 -0.26 -17.12
N MET A 120 -9.14 -0.53 -15.83
CA MET A 120 -10.07 -1.12 -14.89
C MET A 120 -9.80 -0.63 -13.47
N VAL A 121 -10.88 -0.35 -12.73
CA VAL A 121 -10.83 -0.07 -11.29
C VAL A 121 -11.83 -0.97 -10.58
N ILE A 122 -11.35 -1.77 -9.64
CA ILE A 122 -12.16 -2.69 -8.84
C ILE A 122 -12.12 -2.23 -7.39
N LYS A 123 -13.29 -2.01 -6.80
CA LYS A 123 -13.43 -1.64 -5.38
C LYS A 123 -14.19 -2.73 -4.65
N ILE A 124 -13.62 -3.21 -3.55
CA ILE A 124 -14.25 -4.19 -2.67
C ILE A 124 -14.25 -3.62 -1.26
N ASP A 125 -15.44 -3.35 -0.73
CA ASP A 125 -15.63 -3.00 0.66
C ASP A 125 -16.59 -4.02 1.30
N LYS A 126 -16.03 -4.85 2.18
CA LYS A 126 -16.76 -5.84 2.97
C LYS A 126 -16.58 -5.58 4.47
N THR A 127 -16.18 -4.37 4.84
CA THR A 127 -16.00 -4.00 6.25
C THR A 127 -17.37 -3.78 6.89
N LYS A 128 -17.61 -4.42 8.04
CA LYS A 128 -18.88 -4.32 8.75
C LYS A 128 -18.91 -3.04 9.60
N GLY A 129 -19.01 -1.85 9.03
CA GLY A 129 -19.33 -0.58 9.72
C GLY A 129 -18.42 -0.12 10.89
N GLU A 130 -17.50 -0.94 11.39
CA GLU A 130 -16.57 -0.63 12.46
C GLU A 130 -15.29 -0.02 11.87
N GLN A 131 -15.40 1.20 11.36
CA GLN A 131 -14.23 2.07 11.19
C GLN A 131 -14.26 3.29 12.13
N ASP A 132 -15.31 3.41 12.94
CA ASP A 132 -15.45 4.45 13.97
C ASP A 132 -15.20 3.86 15.35
N ALA A 133 -13.92 3.82 15.76
CA ALA A 133 -13.46 3.99 17.14
C ALA A 133 -12.08 3.35 17.33
N LYS A 134 -11.05 4.10 16.97
CA LYS A 134 -9.78 4.25 17.71
C LYS A 134 -8.86 5.11 16.86
N GLY A 135 -9.11 6.41 16.93
CA GLY A 135 -8.09 7.40 16.59
C GLY A 135 -6.82 7.08 17.37
N CYS A 136 -5.67 7.26 16.74
CA CYS A 136 -4.38 7.13 17.43
C CYS A 136 -4.40 8.09 18.62
N ASN A 137 -4.48 7.56 19.85
CA ASN A 137 -4.21 8.33 21.06
C ASN A 137 -2.71 8.58 21.11
N LEU A 138 -2.31 9.81 20.80
CA LEU A 138 -1.00 10.34 21.14
C LEU A 138 -1.04 10.68 22.64
N TYR A 139 -0.29 9.95 23.46
CA TYR A 139 0.20 10.44 24.75
C TYR A 139 1.64 10.90 24.56
#